data_AF-A0A1S9MEH0-F1
#
_entry.id   AF-A0A1S9MEH0-F1
#
_cell.length_a   1.000
_cell.length_b   1.000
_cell.length_c   1.000
_cell.angle_alpha   90.00
_cell.angle_beta   90.00
_cell.angle_gamma   90.00
#
_symmetry.space_group_name_H-M   'P 1'
#
loop_
_entity.id
_entity.type
_entity.pdbx_description
1 polymer ?
#
loop_
_entity_poly.entity_id
_entity_poly.type
_entity_poly.pdbx_seq_one_letter_code
_entity_poly.pdbx_strand_id
1 'polypeptide(L)'
;MQTFLPFPDFKQCAAVLDTARLGKQRVEALQILRALVIPEFGRPSHPAIRMWMGYVPALTLYGLAMVDEWVARGNPDNTRASITEFAPQAAHPDYASRIPMPPWLGDADFHLSHRSKLLQKEPRFYAELFPDTPNDLEYLWPEPSHEFIPEDPYDDFIWVLRAPVGDVEPEKIDKVGMPAAGKAKAANSDGDGYQFVYASETSRRPGKTARKAPKQLVKKPTRNRQRQDEAFRTLPGNTSVLVPIEGGAKFALGKVLGRPITLEDGRFGRNFEVTKIIDRADFDYPALLQDPRAFFPIPAP
;
A
#
# COMPACT_ATOMS: atom_id res chain seq x y z
N MET A 1 11.22 4.47 -4.95
CA MET A 1 10.84 4.32 -3.55
C MET A 1 12.03 4.72 -2.70
N GLN A 2 11.96 5.85 -2.02
CA GLN A 2 12.98 6.30 -1.08
C GLN A 2 12.32 7.23 -0.05
N THR A 3 12.84 7.25 1.17
CA THR A 3 12.48 8.29 2.16
C THR A 3 13.51 9.39 2.18
N PHE A 4 13.12 10.65 2.38
CA PHE A 4 14.04 11.77 2.58
C PHE A 4 14.00 12.27 4.01
N LEU A 5 15.14 12.18 4.71
CA LEU A 5 15.29 12.52 6.13
C LEU A 5 16.51 13.45 6.34
N PRO A 6 16.50 14.68 5.81
CA PRO A 6 17.59 15.63 6.02
C PRO A 6 17.74 16.13 7.47
N PHE A 7 16.77 15.84 8.34
CA PHE A 7 16.73 16.26 9.75
C PHE A 7 16.20 15.14 10.64
N PRO A 8 16.47 15.18 11.97
CA PRO A 8 15.93 14.22 12.91
C PRO A 8 14.42 14.39 13.17
N ASP A 9 13.85 15.54 12.79
CA ASP A 9 12.42 15.82 12.94
C ASP A 9 11.67 15.65 11.60
N PHE A 10 10.58 14.88 11.61
CA PHE A 10 9.81 14.58 10.39
C PHE A 10 9.09 15.80 9.81
N LYS A 11 8.63 16.73 10.65
CA LYS A 11 7.97 17.96 10.17
C LYS A 11 8.98 18.88 9.52
N GLN A 12 10.17 19.01 10.10
CA GLN A 12 11.28 19.75 9.51
C GLN A 12 11.69 19.11 8.17
N CYS A 13 11.75 17.77 8.10
CA CYS A 13 11.98 17.07 6.83
C CYS A 13 10.92 17.43 5.79
N ALA A 14 9.64 17.42 6.14
CA ALA A 14 8.56 17.75 5.20
C ALA A 14 8.67 19.21 4.70
N ALA A 15 8.89 20.14 5.62
CA ALA A 15 8.93 21.58 5.34
C ALA A 15 10.01 21.95 4.32
N VAL A 16 11.18 21.28 4.36
CA VAL A 16 12.29 21.60 3.44
C VAL A 16 12.18 20.95 2.08
N LEU A 17 11.25 20.02 1.85
CA LEU A 17 11.12 19.39 0.55
C LEU A 17 10.44 20.34 -0.45
N ASP A 18 10.93 20.34 -1.68
CA ASP A 18 10.19 20.91 -2.81
C ASP A 18 8.88 20.14 -3.03
N THR A 19 7.90 20.81 -3.65
CA THR A 19 6.55 20.28 -3.85
C THR A 19 6.54 18.94 -4.58
N ALA A 20 7.40 18.72 -5.58
CA ALA A 20 7.41 17.48 -6.34
C ALA A 20 7.88 16.29 -5.47
N ARG A 21 8.94 16.49 -4.68
CA ARG A 21 9.46 15.44 -3.78
C ARG A 21 8.52 15.21 -2.61
N LEU A 22 7.96 16.26 -2.00
CA LEU A 22 6.97 16.15 -0.94
C LEU A 22 5.74 15.33 -1.37
N GLY A 23 5.16 15.66 -2.53
CA GLY A 23 4.02 14.91 -3.08
C GLY A 23 4.35 13.44 -3.30
N LYS A 24 5.58 13.13 -3.72
CA LYS A 24 6.05 11.75 -3.88
C LYS A 24 6.28 11.03 -2.56
N GLN A 25 6.76 11.72 -1.52
CA GLN A 25 7.05 11.12 -0.22
C GLN A 25 5.81 10.54 0.46
N ARG A 26 4.63 11.17 0.32
CA ARG A 26 3.36 10.60 0.81
C ARG A 26 3.08 9.22 0.22
N VAL A 27 3.20 9.10 -1.11
CA VAL A 27 2.94 7.85 -1.84
C VAL A 27 4.03 6.81 -1.57
N GLU A 28 5.30 7.21 -1.56
CA GLU A 28 6.41 6.28 -1.30
C GLU A 28 6.39 5.78 0.16
N ALA A 29 6.03 6.61 1.14
CA ALA A 29 5.86 6.19 2.53
C ALA A 29 4.75 5.13 2.65
N LEU A 30 3.58 5.37 2.03
CA LEU A 30 2.48 4.40 1.99
C LEU A 30 2.88 3.08 1.32
N GLN A 31 3.69 3.14 0.26
CA GLN A 31 4.19 1.93 -0.40
C GLN A 31 5.18 1.15 0.47
N ILE A 32 6.04 1.83 1.24
CA ILE A 32 6.93 1.16 2.20
C ILE A 32 6.12 0.53 3.33
N LEU A 33 5.13 1.25 3.89
CA LEU A 33 4.22 0.70 4.90
C LEU A 33 3.53 -0.58 4.43
N ARG A 34 2.97 -0.57 3.21
CA ARG A 34 2.38 -1.76 2.59
C ARG A 34 3.41 -2.89 2.45
N ALA A 35 4.64 -2.60 2.02
CA ALA A 35 5.67 -3.63 1.87
C ALA A 35 6.18 -4.20 3.21
N LEU A 36 6.03 -3.47 4.31
CA LEU A 36 6.41 -3.91 5.66
C LEU A 36 5.34 -4.75 6.36
N VAL A 37 4.08 -4.72 5.89
CA VAL A 37 2.94 -5.33 6.60
C VAL A 37 2.16 -6.31 5.73
N ILE A 38 2.06 -6.08 4.43
CA ILE A 38 1.23 -6.88 3.53
C ILE A 38 2.08 -7.99 2.88
N PRO A 39 1.70 -9.27 3.04
CA PRO A 39 2.39 -10.38 2.42
C PRO A 39 2.51 -10.23 0.90
N GLU A 40 3.67 -10.59 0.37
CA GLU A 40 4.00 -10.53 -1.06
C GLU A 40 3.91 -9.13 -1.72
N PHE A 41 3.76 -8.05 -0.94
CA PHE A 41 3.69 -6.69 -1.47
C PHE A 41 5.09 -6.10 -1.73
N GLY A 42 5.28 -5.54 -2.93
CA GLY A 42 6.49 -4.78 -3.27
C GLY A 42 7.76 -5.64 -3.39
N ARG A 43 8.92 -5.06 -3.06
CA ARG A 43 10.23 -5.74 -3.05
C ARG A 43 10.85 -5.60 -1.66
N PRO A 44 10.63 -6.56 -0.75
CA PRO A 44 11.11 -6.48 0.64
C PRO A 44 12.63 -6.25 0.77
N SER A 45 13.43 -6.69 -0.21
CA SER A 45 14.88 -6.48 -0.25
C SER A 45 15.32 -5.07 -0.70
N HIS A 46 14.41 -4.11 -0.88
CA HIS A 46 14.78 -2.73 -1.18
C HIS A 46 15.39 -2.07 0.07
N PRO A 47 16.53 -1.36 -0.03
CA PRO A 47 17.20 -0.75 1.13
C PRO A 47 16.29 0.17 1.94
N ALA A 48 15.52 1.03 1.28
CA ALA A 48 14.53 1.87 1.96
C ALA A 48 13.46 1.06 2.72
N ILE A 49 13.05 -0.12 2.25
CA ILE A 49 12.10 -0.96 3.00
C ILE A 49 12.82 -1.60 4.21
N ARG A 50 14.00 -2.18 3.97
CA ARG A 50 14.82 -2.83 5.00
C ARG A 50 15.11 -1.90 6.18
N MET A 51 15.54 -0.67 5.93
CA MET A 51 15.84 0.34 6.97
C MET A 51 14.68 0.59 7.95
N TRP A 52 13.44 0.46 7.49
CA TRP A 52 12.23 0.71 8.28
C TRP A 52 11.63 -0.55 8.93
N MET A 53 12.22 -1.73 8.74
CA MET A 53 11.76 -2.96 9.39
C MET A 53 11.82 -2.83 10.91
N GLY A 54 10.71 -3.14 11.59
CA GLY A 54 10.53 -2.95 13.03
C GLY A 54 10.01 -1.57 13.45
N TYR A 55 9.85 -0.62 12.52
CA TYR A 55 9.50 0.77 12.82
C TYR A 55 8.25 1.27 12.08
N VAL A 56 7.26 0.40 11.86
CA VAL A 56 5.99 0.74 11.18
C VAL A 56 5.33 1.98 11.78
N PRO A 57 5.14 2.12 13.12
CA PRO A 57 4.52 3.33 13.68
C PRO A 57 5.34 4.62 13.44
N ALA A 58 6.67 4.54 13.46
CA ALA A 58 7.52 5.70 13.18
C ALA A 58 7.44 6.12 11.71
N LEU A 59 7.40 5.17 10.77
CA LEU A 59 7.16 5.45 9.36
C LEU A 59 5.75 6.02 9.11
N THR A 60 4.75 5.58 9.87
CA THR A 60 3.41 6.19 9.84
C THR A 60 3.47 7.66 10.23
N LEU A 61 4.19 8.01 11.31
CA LEU A 61 4.40 9.42 11.70
C LEU A 61 5.13 10.22 10.61
N TYR A 62 6.15 9.63 9.98
CA TYR A 62 6.83 10.24 8.84
C TYR A 62 5.87 10.54 7.70
N GLY A 63 5.07 9.54 7.28
CA GLY A 63 4.07 9.69 6.23
C GLY A 63 3.06 10.77 6.55
N LEU A 64 2.53 10.80 7.77
CA LEU A 64 1.57 11.81 8.23
C LEU A 64 2.18 13.22 8.22
N ALA A 65 3.45 13.40 8.61
CA ALA A 65 4.12 14.69 8.53
C ALA A 65 4.23 15.21 7.08
N MET A 66 4.51 14.32 6.12
CA MET A 66 4.52 14.68 4.69
C MET A 66 3.13 15.07 4.19
N VAL A 67 2.08 14.39 4.69
CA VAL A 67 0.69 14.72 4.36
C VAL A 67 0.28 16.06 4.97
N ASP A 68 0.59 16.31 6.23
CA ASP A 68 0.29 17.56 6.93
C ASP A 68 0.86 18.76 6.15
N GLU A 69 2.15 18.70 5.80
CA GLU A 69 2.80 19.76 5.03
C GLU A 69 2.21 19.92 3.62
N TRP A 70 1.91 18.81 2.94
CA TRP A 70 1.31 18.83 1.61
C TRP A 70 -0.05 19.54 1.57
N VAL A 71 -0.90 19.23 2.57
CA VAL A 71 -2.22 19.84 2.74
C VAL A 71 -2.08 21.30 3.20
N ALA A 72 -1.14 21.61 4.09
CA ALA A 72 -0.87 22.97 4.52
C ALA A 72 -0.47 23.89 3.35
N ARG A 73 0.19 23.34 2.32
CA ARG A 73 0.48 24.03 1.04
C ARG A 73 -0.71 24.15 0.09
N GLY A 74 -1.91 23.74 0.50
CA GLY A 74 -3.15 23.85 -0.28
C GLY A 74 -3.36 22.75 -1.32
N ASN A 75 -2.62 21.64 -1.23
CA ASN A 75 -2.77 20.54 -2.19
C ASN A 75 -3.73 19.46 -1.67
N PRO A 76 -4.53 18.82 -2.55
CA PRO A 76 -5.44 17.74 -2.15
C PRO A 76 -4.66 16.47 -1.77
N ASP A 77 -5.13 15.76 -0.74
CA ASP A 77 -4.56 14.48 -0.29
C ASP A 77 -5.60 13.36 -0.31
N ASN A 78 -5.15 12.17 -0.67
CA ASN A 78 -5.91 10.92 -0.67
C ASN A 78 -5.17 9.79 0.08
N THR A 79 -4.04 10.09 0.73
CA THR A 79 -3.16 9.07 1.32
C THR A 79 -3.28 8.98 2.84
N ARG A 80 -3.76 10.04 3.51
CA ARG A 80 -3.85 10.11 4.98
C ARG A 80 -4.58 8.91 5.59
N ALA A 81 -5.77 8.61 5.09
CA ALA A 81 -6.60 7.54 5.62
C ALA A 81 -5.86 6.20 5.55
N SER A 82 -5.33 5.86 4.38
CA SER A 82 -4.53 4.66 4.15
C SER A 82 -3.27 4.60 5.01
N ILE A 83 -2.56 5.72 5.22
CA ILE A 83 -1.36 5.76 6.08
C ILE A 83 -1.73 5.52 7.55
N THR A 84 -2.85 6.10 8.01
CA THR A 84 -3.29 6.03 9.41
C THR A 84 -3.59 4.60 9.85
N GLU A 85 -4.11 3.75 8.95
CA GLU A 85 -4.44 2.35 9.25
C GLU A 85 -3.25 1.50 9.70
N PHE A 86 -2.02 1.89 9.39
CA PHE A 86 -0.81 1.14 9.79
C PHE A 86 -0.40 1.37 11.24
N ALA A 87 -0.83 2.48 11.84
CA ALA A 87 -0.71 2.72 13.26
C ALA A 87 -1.81 3.71 13.71
N PRO A 88 -3.07 3.27 13.83
CA PRO A 88 -4.19 4.13 14.21
C PRO A 88 -3.94 4.90 15.51
N GLN A 89 -3.25 4.26 16.45
CA GLN A 89 -2.86 4.81 17.73
C GLN A 89 -1.82 5.95 17.62
N ALA A 90 -1.08 6.06 16.50
CA ALA A 90 -0.13 7.16 16.28
C ALA A 90 -0.82 8.53 16.16
N ALA A 91 -2.14 8.57 15.93
CA ALA A 91 -2.92 9.81 15.97
C ALA A 91 -3.13 10.35 17.39
N HIS A 92 -2.94 9.55 18.43
CA HIS A 92 -3.08 9.98 19.83
C HIS A 92 -1.76 10.60 20.34
N PRO A 93 -1.73 11.86 20.79
CA PRO A 93 -0.49 12.55 21.19
C PRO A 93 0.34 11.79 22.24
N ASP A 94 -0.32 11.23 23.26
CA ASP A 94 0.36 10.48 24.31
C ASP A 94 1.05 9.21 23.79
N TYR A 95 0.45 8.55 22.78
CA TYR A 95 1.04 7.37 22.16
C TYR A 95 2.19 7.75 21.23
N ALA A 96 2.02 8.81 20.43
CA ALA A 96 3.04 9.29 19.51
C ALA A 96 4.39 9.54 20.21
N SER A 97 4.37 10.09 21.43
CA SER A 97 5.58 10.33 22.24
C SER A 97 6.30 9.06 22.71
N ARG A 98 5.60 7.90 22.72
CA ARG A 98 6.12 6.62 23.19
C ARG A 98 6.52 5.68 22.04
N ILE A 99 6.31 6.09 20.79
CA ILE A 99 6.70 5.31 19.62
C ILE A 99 8.23 5.15 19.61
N PRO A 100 8.76 3.91 19.59
CA PRO A 100 10.19 3.69 19.42
C PRO A 100 10.66 4.24 18.07
N MET A 101 11.63 5.15 18.12
CA MET A 101 12.23 5.72 16.91
C MET A 101 13.39 4.84 16.42
N PRO A 102 13.64 4.79 15.10
CA PRO A 102 14.81 4.11 14.57
C PRO A 102 16.12 4.69 15.14
N PRO A 103 17.13 3.87 15.47
CA PRO A 103 18.36 4.33 16.12
C PRO A 103 19.23 5.24 15.23
N TRP A 104 19.02 5.18 13.92
CA TRP A 104 19.68 6.06 12.94
C TRP A 104 19.03 7.44 12.85
N LEU A 105 17.84 7.65 13.42
CA LEU A 105 17.20 8.96 13.46
C LEU A 105 17.91 9.82 14.52
N GLY A 106 18.61 10.87 14.08
CA GLY A 106 19.53 11.64 14.91
C GLY A 106 21.00 11.45 14.56
N ASP A 107 21.33 10.45 13.73
CA ASP A 107 22.70 10.25 13.24
C ASP A 107 23.07 11.34 12.22
N ALA A 108 24.18 12.04 12.49
CA ALA A 108 24.60 13.18 11.69
C ALA A 108 24.98 12.79 10.25
N ASP A 109 25.69 11.67 10.08
CA ASP A 109 26.16 11.21 8.77
C ASP A 109 24.98 10.69 7.94
N PHE A 110 24.02 10.02 8.59
CA PHE A 110 22.75 9.65 7.97
C PHE A 110 22.05 10.89 7.40
N HIS A 111 21.75 11.88 8.24
CA HIS A 111 21.06 13.09 7.79
C HIS A 111 21.84 13.85 6.70
N LEU A 112 23.17 13.90 6.80
CA LEU A 112 24.03 14.52 5.81
C LEU A 112 23.93 13.83 4.45
N SER A 113 23.92 12.48 4.42
CA SER A 113 23.74 11.71 3.18
C SER A 113 22.39 11.99 2.50
N HIS A 114 21.32 12.16 3.28
CA HIS A 114 19.99 12.51 2.77
C HIS A 114 19.95 13.93 2.19
N ARG A 115 20.62 14.91 2.83
CA ARG A 115 20.79 16.28 2.29
C ARG A 115 21.58 16.25 0.98
N SER A 116 22.70 15.52 0.95
CA SER A 116 23.52 15.34 -0.25
C SER A 116 22.69 14.75 -1.39
N LYS A 117 21.84 13.76 -1.08
CA LYS A 117 20.97 13.15 -2.10
C LYS A 117 19.92 14.12 -2.65
N LEU A 118 19.36 14.99 -1.81
CA LEU A 118 18.44 16.04 -2.24
C LEU A 118 19.15 17.05 -3.16
N LEU A 119 20.36 17.49 -2.79
CA LEU A 119 21.20 18.34 -3.64
C LEU A 119 21.50 17.71 -5.01
N GLN A 120 21.87 16.43 -5.06
CA GLN A 120 22.08 15.73 -6.33
C GLN A 120 20.81 15.69 -7.21
N LYS A 121 19.64 15.62 -6.57
CA LYS A 121 18.36 15.51 -7.26
C LYS A 121 17.83 16.88 -7.71
N GLU A 122 17.99 17.94 -6.92
CA GLU A 122 17.70 19.31 -7.34
C GLU A 122 18.71 20.32 -6.78
N PRO A 123 19.84 20.53 -7.46
CA PRO A 123 20.87 21.44 -6.97
C PRO A 123 20.34 22.86 -6.75
N ARG A 124 19.47 23.36 -7.63
CA ARG A 124 19.03 24.76 -7.58
C ARG A 124 18.15 25.05 -6.38
N PHE A 125 17.26 24.13 -6.05
CA PHE A 125 16.34 24.28 -4.91
C PHE A 125 17.07 24.08 -3.58
N TYR A 126 17.95 23.07 -3.49
CA TYR A 126 18.54 22.66 -2.22
C TYR A 126 19.86 23.36 -1.88
N ALA A 127 20.54 24.02 -2.82
CA ALA A 127 21.81 24.71 -2.56
C ALA A 127 21.70 25.79 -1.48
N GLU A 128 20.60 26.56 -1.47
CA GLU A 128 20.36 27.59 -0.46
C GLU A 128 19.99 27.01 0.90
N LEU A 129 19.33 25.84 0.92
CA LEU A 129 18.91 25.15 2.14
C LEU A 129 20.05 24.39 2.82
N PHE A 130 21.02 23.89 2.03
CA PHE A 130 22.12 23.05 2.49
C PHE A 130 23.48 23.53 1.96
N PRO A 131 23.88 24.79 2.24
CA PRO A 131 25.07 25.41 1.63
C PRO A 131 26.38 24.66 1.94
N ASP A 132 26.49 24.05 3.12
CA ASP A 132 27.70 23.36 3.57
C ASP A 132 27.68 21.84 3.32
N THR A 133 26.66 21.32 2.64
CA THR A 133 26.54 19.87 2.41
C THR A 133 27.28 19.46 1.12
N PRO A 134 28.23 18.51 1.19
CA PRO A 134 28.83 17.93 -0.01
C PRO A 134 27.77 17.27 -0.90
N ASN A 135 27.85 17.42 -2.22
CA ASN A 135 26.83 16.92 -3.16
C ASN A 135 27.17 15.57 -3.79
N ASP A 136 28.17 14.86 -3.28
CA ASP A 136 28.73 13.63 -3.85
C ASP A 136 28.75 12.46 -2.86
N LEU A 137 28.12 12.60 -1.70
CA LEU A 137 28.07 11.55 -0.69
C LEU A 137 27.25 10.35 -1.18
N GLU A 138 27.67 9.17 -0.74
CA GLU A 138 26.90 7.94 -0.88
C GLU A 138 25.63 8.02 -0.05
N TYR A 139 24.54 7.49 -0.59
CA TYR A 139 23.25 7.53 0.09
C TYR A 139 23.17 6.39 1.12
N LEU A 140 23.16 6.74 2.41
CA LEU A 140 23.20 5.75 3.48
C LEU A 140 21.83 5.09 3.70
N TRP A 141 21.85 3.76 3.76
CA TRP A 141 20.70 2.93 4.11
C TRP A 141 21.08 1.99 5.26
N PRO A 142 20.73 2.35 6.51
CA PRO A 142 20.88 1.47 7.66
C PRO A 142 20.26 0.09 7.43
N GLU A 143 20.98 -0.95 7.81
CA GLU A 143 20.48 -2.32 7.80
C GLU A 143 19.57 -2.57 9.02
N PRO A 144 18.53 -3.41 8.87
CA PRO A 144 17.63 -3.71 9.96
C PRO A 144 18.30 -4.56 11.03
N SER A 145 17.93 -4.34 12.28
CA SER A 145 18.35 -5.21 13.39
C SER A 145 17.79 -6.63 13.24
N HIS A 146 16.63 -6.77 12.62
CA HIS A 146 16.01 -8.05 12.31
C HIS A 146 15.23 -7.96 10.99
N GLU A 147 15.32 -8.99 10.16
CA GLU A 147 14.55 -9.05 8.92
C GLU A 147 13.14 -9.57 9.19
N PHE A 148 12.15 -8.71 8.97
CA PHE A 148 10.73 -9.08 9.07
C PHE A 148 10.17 -9.21 7.66
N ILE A 149 9.80 -10.44 7.26
CA ILE A 149 9.12 -10.71 6.00
C ILE A 149 7.65 -10.98 6.34
N PRO A 150 6.69 -10.16 5.89
CA PRO A 150 5.28 -10.40 6.14
C PRO A 150 4.81 -11.70 5.47
N GLU A 151 4.16 -12.56 6.25
CA GLU A 151 3.60 -13.82 5.82
C GLU A 151 2.09 -13.85 6.05
N ASP A 152 1.39 -14.66 5.25
CA ASP A 152 -0.03 -14.92 5.48
C ASP A 152 -0.21 -15.63 6.84
N PRO A 153 -1.28 -15.33 7.59
CA PRO A 153 -1.57 -16.05 8.83
C PRO A 153 -1.76 -17.55 8.54
N TYR A 154 -1.18 -18.38 9.41
CA TYR A 154 -1.23 -19.84 9.26
C TYR A 154 -2.52 -20.45 9.83
N ASP A 155 -2.94 -19.96 10.99
CA ASP A 155 -4.14 -20.38 11.72
C ASP A 155 -4.97 -19.15 12.12
N ASP A 156 -6.22 -19.39 12.53
CA ASP A 156 -7.17 -18.38 13.01
C ASP A 156 -7.30 -17.15 12.10
N PHE A 157 -7.67 -17.44 10.85
CA PHE A 157 -7.79 -16.43 9.80
C PHE A 157 -9.14 -16.49 9.12
N ILE A 158 -9.50 -15.39 8.48
CA ILE A 158 -10.65 -15.28 7.61
C ILE A 158 -10.22 -14.90 6.20
N TRP A 159 -10.89 -15.46 5.20
CA TRP A 159 -10.65 -15.14 3.81
C TRP A 159 -11.31 -13.81 3.43
N VAL A 160 -10.57 -12.96 2.73
CA VAL A 160 -11.10 -11.78 2.05
C VAL A 160 -11.17 -12.07 0.55
N LEU A 161 -12.33 -11.86 -0.06
CA LEU A 161 -12.57 -12.01 -1.49
C LEU A 161 -13.01 -10.68 -2.09
N ARG A 162 -12.19 -10.11 -2.98
CA ARG A 162 -12.54 -8.91 -3.76
C ARG A 162 -13.47 -9.27 -4.93
N ALA A 163 -14.65 -9.79 -4.62
CA ALA A 163 -15.66 -10.13 -5.61
C ALA A 163 -16.26 -8.85 -6.22
N PRO A 164 -16.49 -8.80 -7.54
CA PRO A 164 -17.26 -7.74 -8.16
C PRO A 164 -18.74 -7.99 -7.90
N VAL A 165 -19.18 -7.63 -6.69
CA VAL A 165 -20.59 -7.53 -6.35
C VAL A 165 -21.06 -6.18 -6.89
N GLY A 166 -22.08 -6.16 -7.75
CA GLY A 166 -22.58 -4.93 -8.36
C GLY A 166 -23.22 -3.99 -7.33
N ASP A 167 -24.00 -3.01 -7.81
CA ASP A 167 -24.78 -2.12 -6.94
C ASP A 167 -26.00 -2.84 -6.36
N VAL A 168 -25.76 -3.83 -5.50
CA VAL A 168 -26.77 -4.62 -4.80
C VAL A 168 -26.69 -4.25 -3.31
N GLU A 169 -27.85 -4.20 -2.64
CA GLU A 169 -27.88 -4.05 -1.18
C GLU A 169 -26.99 -5.13 -0.52
N PRO A 170 -26.13 -4.76 0.43
CA PRO A 170 -25.16 -5.69 1.02
C PRO A 170 -25.76 -7.01 1.49
N GLU A 171 -26.96 -6.99 2.07
CA GLU A 171 -27.67 -8.15 2.61
C GLU A 171 -28.22 -9.09 1.52
N LYS A 172 -28.37 -8.59 0.29
CA LYS A 172 -28.92 -9.33 -0.86
C LYS A 172 -27.84 -9.98 -1.72
N ILE A 173 -26.57 -9.89 -1.34
CA ILE A 173 -25.47 -10.55 -2.05
C ILE A 173 -25.60 -12.07 -1.85
N ASP A 174 -26.06 -12.76 -2.90
CA ASP A 174 -26.35 -14.20 -2.88
C ASP A 174 -25.28 -15.05 -3.59
N LYS A 175 -24.36 -14.40 -4.32
CA LYS A 175 -23.34 -15.04 -5.16
C LYS A 175 -22.05 -14.24 -5.14
N VAL A 176 -20.92 -14.97 -5.08
CA VAL A 176 -19.59 -14.38 -5.10
C VAL A 176 -18.68 -15.15 -6.04
N GLY A 177 -17.72 -14.46 -6.63
CA GLY A 177 -16.72 -15.08 -7.49
C GLY A 177 -15.50 -14.22 -7.68
N MET A 178 -14.41 -14.88 -8.05
CA MET A 178 -13.14 -14.23 -8.32
C MET A 178 -13.26 -13.21 -9.45
N PRO A 179 -12.68 -11.99 -9.32
CA PRO A 179 -12.69 -10.99 -10.39
C PRO A 179 -12.06 -11.53 -11.67
N ALA A 180 -12.47 -11.01 -12.83
CA ALA A 180 -11.90 -11.42 -14.10
C ALA A 180 -10.38 -11.24 -14.12
N ALA A 181 -9.66 -12.24 -14.65
CA ALA A 181 -8.21 -12.15 -14.76
C ALA A 181 -7.82 -11.10 -15.81
N GLY A 182 -6.98 -10.14 -15.42
CA GLY A 182 -6.62 -8.98 -16.24
C GLY A 182 -6.99 -7.68 -15.53
N LYS A 183 -6.62 -6.54 -16.11
CA LYS A 183 -6.98 -5.24 -15.53
C LYS A 183 -8.48 -5.02 -15.73
N ALA A 184 -9.30 -5.44 -14.76
CA ALA A 184 -10.54 -4.72 -14.52
C ALA A 184 -10.12 -3.27 -14.17
N LYS A 185 -10.74 -2.25 -14.78
CA LYS A 185 -10.81 -0.96 -14.10
C LYS A 185 -11.39 -1.29 -12.74
N ALA A 186 -10.69 -0.94 -11.67
CA ALA A 186 -11.32 -0.93 -10.37
C ALA A 186 -12.56 -0.03 -10.52
N ALA A 187 -13.74 -0.64 -10.58
CA ALA A 187 -14.95 0.07 -10.27
C ALA A 187 -14.78 0.39 -8.78
N ASN A 188 -14.46 1.65 -8.50
CA ASN A 188 -14.20 2.20 -7.15
C ASN A 188 -12.80 1.93 -6.57
N SER A 189 -11.73 2.22 -7.34
CA SER A 189 -10.50 2.75 -6.71
C SER A 189 -10.51 4.27 -6.84
N ASP A 190 -11.31 4.96 -6.04
CA ASP A 190 -11.08 6.38 -5.85
C ASP A 190 -9.75 6.55 -5.10
N GLY A 191 -8.74 6.95 -5.88
CA GLY A 191 -7.48 7.48 -5.39
C GLY A 191 -6.52 6.49 -4.76
N ASP A 192 -5.92 5.58 -5.54
CA ASP A 192 -4.55 5.08 -5.27
C ASP A 192 -3.98 4.20 -6.40
N GLY A 193 -4.42 4.44 -7.64
CA GLY A 193 -3.99 3.70 -8.82
C GLY A 193 -2.59 4.06 -9.30
N TYR A 194 -1.55 3.85 -8.49
CA TYR A 194 -0.16 3.96 -8.93
C TYR A 194 0.45 2.57 -9.14
N GLN A 195 0.76 2.23 -10.39
CA GLN A 195 1.56 1.05 -10.71
C GLN A 195 3.03 1.29 -10.34
N PHE A 196 3.69 0.27 -9.81
CA PHE A 196 5.15 0.22 -9.69
C PHE A 196 5.79 0.41 -11.08
N VAL A 197 6.28 1.62 -11.33
CA VAL A 197 7.18 1.91 -12.45
C VAL A 197 8.55 2.15 -11.83
N TYR A 198 9.49 1.22 -12.05
CA TYR A 198 10.90 1.55 -11.89
C TYR A 198 11.19 2.69 -12.86
N ALA A 199 11.47 3.87 -12.35
CA ALA A 199 12.03 4.94 -13.16
C ALA A 199 13.44 4.50 -13.57
N SER A 200 13.57 3.87 -14.74
CA SER A 200 14.85 3.85 -15.44
C SER A 200 15.10 5.27 -15.93
N GLU A 201 15.89 6.04 -15.19
CA GLU A 201 16.45 7.31 -15.65
C GLU A 201 17.39 7.01 -16.82
N THR A 202 16.90 7.02 -18.06
CA THR A 202 17.70 7.32 -19.27
C THR A 202 16.84 7.39 -20.55
N SER A 203 17.23 8.34 -21.42
CA SER A 203 16.91 8.53 -22.84
C SER A 203 15.71 9.41 -23.21
N ARG A 204 16.05 10.64 -23.62
CA ARG A 204 15.28 11.44 -24.59
C ARG A 204 15.11 10.60 -25.86
N ARG A 205 13.87 10.37 -26.31
CA ARG A 205 13.57 9.84 -27.65
C ARG A 205 12.83 10.89 -28.49
N PRO A 206 13.29 11.21 -29.70
CA PRO A 206 12.55 12.11 -30.59
C PRO A 206 11.29 11.42 -31.13
N GLY A 207 10.27 12.23 -31.40
CA GLY A 207 8.91 11.80 -31.73
C GLY A 207 8.83 10.88 -32.95
N LYS A 208 8.05 9.81 -32.81
CA LYS A 208 7.60 8.98 -33.93
C LYS A 208 6.09 8.81 -33.89
N THR A 209 5.49 9.20 -35.02
CA THR A 209 4.20 8.82 -35.63
C THR A 209 3.27 7.90 -34.82
N ALA A 210 2.00 8.32 -34.76
CA ALA A 210 0.89 7.62 -34.11
C ALA A 210 0.82 6.14 -34.52
N ARG A 211 1.27 5.25 -33.64
CA ARG A 211 1.07 3.80 -33.76
C ARG A 211 -0.39 3.49 -33.43
N LYS A 212 -1.04 2.66 -34.25
CA LYS A 212 -2.36 2.06 -33.95
C LYS A 212 -2.33 1.49 -32.53
N ALA A 213 -3.39 1.75 -31.76
CA ALA A 213 -3.52 1.24 -30.40
C ALA A 213 -3.30 -0.29 -30.41
N PRO A 214 -2.37 -0.83 -29.60
CA PRO A 214 -2.11 -2.26 -29.59
C PRO A 214 -3.39 -2.99 -29.18
N LYS A 215 -3.75 -4.05 -29.92
CA LYS A 215 -4.83 -4.97 -29.51
C LYS A 215 -4.51 -5.44 -28.09
N GLN A 216 -5.41 -5.18 -27.13
CA GLN A 216 -5.29 -5.69 -25.78
C GLN A 216 -5.45 -7.21 -25.83
N LEU A 217 -4.32 -7.92 -25.84
CA LEU A 217 -4.30 -9.36 -25.60
C LEU A 217 -4.74 -9.61 -24.16
N VAL A 218 -5.71 -10.50 -23.97
CA VAL A 218 -6.09 -11.00 -22.65
C VAL A 218 -4.84 -11.64 -22.03
N LYS A 219 -4.28 -10.99 -21.00
CA LYS A 219 -3.06 -11.48 -20.36
C LYS A 219 -3.38 -12.76 -19.60
N LYS A 220 -2.59 -13.81 -19.82
CA LYS A 220 -2.68 -15.05 -19.03
C LYS A 220 -2.50 -14.74 -17.53
N PRO A 221 -3.23 -15.42 -16.62
CA PRO A 221 -3.08 -15.22 -15.18
C PRO A 221 -1.63 -15.49 -14.72
N THR A 222 -1.14 -14.70 -13.76
CA THR A 222 0.17 -14.95 -13.12
C THR A 222 0.10 -16.19 -12.22
N ARG A 223 1.25 -16.78 -11.87
CA ARG A 223 1.30 -17.92 -10.93
C ARG A 223 0.62 -17.63 -9.60
N ASN A 224 0.83 -16.42 -9.04
CA ASN A 224 0.19 -16.02 -7.79
C ASN A 224 -1.32 -15.88 -7.95
N ARG A 225 -1.81 -15.41 -9.11
CA ARG A 225 -3.25 -15.37 -9.40
C ARG A 225 -3.84 -16.78 -9.49
N GLN A 226 -3.14 -17.72 -10.14
CA GLN A 226 -3.57 -19.11 -10.24
C GLN A 226 -3.70 -19.76 -8.85
N ARG A 227 -2.75 -19.51 -7.94
CA ARG A 227 -2.82 -19.99 -6.54
C ARG A 227 -4.06 -19.45 -5.81
N GLN A 228 -4.38 -18.17 -6.01
CA GLN A 228 -5.59 -17.57 -5.42
C GLN A 228 -6.87 -18.18 -6.01
N ASP A 229 -6.93 -18.37 -7.34
CA ASP A 229 -8.07 -19.00 -8.01
C ASP A 229 -8.25 -20.46 -7.55
N GLU A 230 -7.15 -21.20 -7.36
CA GLU A 230 -7.17 -22.57 -6.83
C GLU A 230 -7.67 -22.61 -5.39
N ALA A 231 -7.15 -21.75 -4.51
CA ALA A 231 -7.60 -21.64 -3.12
C ALA A 231 -9.11 -21.34 -3.02
N PHE A 232 -9.62 -20.41 -3.84
CA PHE A 232 -11.06 -20.12 -3.88
C PHE A 232 -11.89 -21.30 -4.44
N ARG A 233 -11.35 -22.02 -5.42
CA ARG A 233 -12.01 -23.19 -6.01
C ARG A 233 -12.08 -24.37 -5.06
N THR A 234 -11.05 -24.58 -4.24
CA THR A 234 -10.99 -25.70 -3.27
C THR A 234 -11.55 -25.35 -1.90
N LEU A 235 -12.02 -24.11 -1.71
CA LEU A 235 -12.60 -23.64 -0.45
C LEU A 235 -13.71 -24.60 0.05
N PRO A 236 -13.66 -25.09 1.30
CA PRO A 236 -14.71 -25.91 1.87
C PRO A 236 -16.05 -25.17 1.91
N GLY A 237 -17.17 -25.90 1.81
CA GLY A 237 -18.49 -25.31 2.06
C GLY A 237 -18.62 -24.83 3.50
N ASN A 238 -19.47 -23.84 3.75
CA ASN A 238 -19.69 -23.20 5.06
C ASN A 238 -18.46 -22.44 5.60
N THR A 239 -17.47 -22.15 4.76
CA THR A 239 -16.32 -21.30 5.11
C THR A 239 -16.75 -19.83 5.13
N SER A 240 -16.34 -19.11 6.17
CA SER A 240 -16.56 -17.66 6.29
C SER A 240 -15.64 -16.89 5.35
N VAL A 241 -16.20 -15.92 4.63
CA VAL A 241 -15.50 -15.04 3.70
C VAL A 241 -16.00 -13.61 3.89
N LEU A 242 -15.08 -12.66 3.86
CA LEU A 242 -15.33 -11.22 3.83
C LEU A 242 -15.33 -10.73 2.39
N VAL A 243 -16.34 -9.95 2.01
CA VAL A 243 -16.41 -9.30 0.70
C VAL A 243 -16.45 -7.79 0.90
N PRO A 244 -15.48 -7.02 0.35
CA PRO A 244 -15.51 -5.57 0.44
C PRO A 244 -16.69 -5.03 -0.35
N ILE A 245 -17.40 -4.08 0.26
CA ILE A 245 -18.56 -3.36 -0.29
C ILE A 245 -18.35 -1.85 -0.05
N GLU A 246 -19.18 -1.00 -0.66
CA GLU A 246 -19.09 0.46 -0.49
C GLU A 246 -17.66 1.01 -0.74
N GLY A 247 -16.99 0.57 -1.81
CA GLY A 247 -15.61 0.99 -2.11
C GLY A 247 -14.55 0.47 -1.13
N GLY A 248 -14.90 -0.51 -0.29
CA GLY A 248 -14.02 -1.09 0.73
C GLY A 248 -14.10 -0.41 2.09
N ALA A 249 -15.06 0.50 2.30
CA ALA A 249 -15.35 1.10 3.60
C ALA A 249 -16.04 0.10 4.56
N LYS A 250 -16.77 -0.87 4.01
CA LYS A 250 -17.44 -1.95 4.76
C LYS A 250 -17.17 -3.31 4.15
N PHE A 251 -17.43 -4.35 4.93
CA PHE A 251 -17.26 -5.74 4.54
C PHE A 251 -18.51 -6.55 4.87
N ALA A 252 -19.02 -7.28 3.88
CA ALA A 252 -20.02 -8.30 4.09
C ALA A 252 -19.34 -9.59 4.54
N LEU A 253 -19.52 -9.95 5.81
CA LEU A 253 -19.17 -11.25 6.35
C LEU A 253 -20.27 -12.24 6.00
N GLY A 254 -19.92 -13.31 5.31
CA GLY A 254 -20.87 -14.36 4.96
C GLY A 254 -20.21 -15.71 4.74
N LYS A 255 -21.03 -16.70 4.41
CA LYS A 255 -20.58 -18.08 4.20
C LYS A 255 -20.75 -18.50 2.75
N VAL A 256 -19.74 -19.18 2.21
CA VAL A 256 -19.89 -19.85 0.90
C VAL A 256 -20.73 -21.12 1.04
N LEU A 257 -21.75 -21.27 0.21
CA LEU A 257 -22.72 -22.36 0.28
C LEU A 257 -22.61 -23.32 -0.91
N GLY A 258 -22.87 -24.60 -0.62
CA GLY A 258 -23.20 -25.61 -1.62
C GLY A 258 -22.09 -25.94 -2.63
N ARG A 259 -22.53 -26.34 -3.82
CA ARG A 259 -21.67 -26.71 -4.95
C ARG A 259 -21.27 -25.46 -5.75
N PRO A 260 -20.12 -25.50 -6.45
CA PRO A 260 -19.75 -24.46 -7.41
C PRO A 260 -20.87 -24.13 -8.41
N ILE A 261 -20.97 -22.85 -8.76
CA ILE A 261 -21.90 -22.34 -9.78
C ILE A 261 -21.11 -21.63 -10.90
N THR A 262 -21.79 -21.39 -12.01
CA THR A 262 -21.32 -20.51 -13.07
C THR A 262 -22.08 -19.19 -12.96
N LEU A 263 -21.34 -18.08 -12.84
CA LEU A 263 -21.93 -16.73 -12.84
C LEU A 263 -22.45 -16.37 -14.23
N GLU A 264 -23.24 -15.30 -14.32
CA GLU A 264 -23.85 -14.84 -15.58
C GLU A 264 -22.83 -14.54 -16.68
N ASP A 265 -21.62 -14.12 -16.29
CA ASP A 265 -20.51 -13.86 -17.20
C ASP A 265 -19.62 -15.08 -17.50
N GLY A 266 -20.05 -16.27 -17.10
CA GLY A 266 -19.36 -17.54 -17.34
C GLY A 266 -18.21 -17.84 -16.37
N ARG A 267 -17.94 -16.97 -15.38
CA ARG A 267 -16.90 -17.24 -14.38
C ARG A 267 -17.35 -18.26 -13.33
N PHE A 268 -16.37 -18.89 -12.70
CA PHE A 268 -16.59 -19.71 -11.51
C PHE A 268 -17.07 -18.83 -10.35
N GLY A 269 -18.18 -19.23 -9.73
CA GLY A 269 -18.73 -18.59 -8.53
C GLY A 269 -19.19 -19.60 -7.50
N ARG A 270 -19.63 -19.08 -6.36
CA ARG A 270 -20.25 -19.83 -5.28
C ARG A 270 -21.46 -19.07 -4.76
N ASN A 271 -22.47 -19.79 -4.29
CA ASN A 271 -23.55 -19.18 -3.52
C ASN A 271 -22.95 -18.62 -2.23
N PHE A 272 -23.50 -17.50 -1.77
CA PHE A 272 -23.04 -16.75 -0.62
C PHE A 272 -24.23 -16.33 0.22
N GLU A 273 -24.10 -16.42 1.52
CA GLU A 273 -25.11 -15.96 2.46
C GLU A 273 -24.48 -14.98 3.43
N VAL A 274 -24.91 -13.73 3.37
CA VAL A 274 -24.44 -12.67 4.25
C VAL A 274 -24.98 -12.89 5.65
N THR A 275 -24.07 -12.84 6.62
CA THR A 275 -24.38 -13.01 8.04
C THR A 275 -24.32 -11.67 8.78
N LYS A 276 -23.34 -10.82 8.46
CA LYS A 276 -23.11 -9.53 9.14
C LYS A 276 -22.40 -8.55 8.22
N ILE A 277 -22.67 -7.26 8.41
CA ILE A 277 -21.86 -6.17 7.83
C ILE A 277 -20.93 -5.62 8.91
N ILE A 278 -19.66 -5.40 8.56
CA ILE A 278 -18.60 -4.92 9.46
C ILE A 278 -17.97 -3.68 8.84
N ASP A 279 -17.82 -2.61 9.61
CA ASP A 279 -17.10 -1.42 9.17
C ASP A 279 -15.59 -1.68 9.14
N ARG A 280 -14.89 -1.13 8.16
CA ARG A 280 -13.41 -1.29 8.04
C ARG A 280 -12.68 -0.83 9.31
N ALA A 281 -13.21 0.17 10.00
CA ALA A 281 -12.65 0.72 11.23
C ALA A 281 -12.78 -0.22 12.44
N ASP A 282 -13.66 -1.24 12.37
CA ASP A 282 -13.88 -2.20 13.46
C ASP A 282 -12.91 -3.38 13.43
N PHE A 283 -12.02 -3.46 12.42
CA PHE A 283 -10.98 -4.47 12.38
C PHE A 283 -9.78 -4.04 13.22
N ASP A 284 -9.18 -4.99 13.94
CA ASP A 284 -7.96 -4.74 14.72
C ASP A 284 -6.76 -4.33 13.84
N TYR A 285 -6.69 -4.85 12.61
CA TYR A 285 -5.60 -4.63 11.66
C TYR A 285 -6.09 -4.15 10.29
N PRO A 286 -6.67 -2.93 10.19
CA PRO A 286 -7.29 -2.46 8.96
C PRO A 286 -6.28 -2.28 7.81
N ALA A 287 -4.99 -2.10 8.11
CA ALA A 287 -3.93 -2.03 7.12
C ALA A 287 -3.84 -3.29 6.22
N LEU A 288 -4.14 -4.48 6.76
CA LEU A 288 -4.13 -5.73 5.97
C LEU A 288 -5.24 -5.74 4.91
N LEU A 289 -6.33 -4.98 5.11
CA LEU A 289 -7.40 -4.82 4.14
C LEU A 289 -7.00 -3.96 2.93
N GLN A 290 -5.79 -3.38 2.93
CA GLN A 290 -5.19 -2.72 1.75
C GLN A 290 -4.55 -3.70 0.77
N ASP A 291 -4.51 -5.00 1.08
CA ASP A 291 -3.88 -6.01 0.24
C ASP A 291 -4.50 -6.05 -1.18
N PRO A 292 -3.72 -5.84 -2.25
CA PRO A 292 -4.25 -5.80 -3.61
C PRO A 292 -4.62 -7.18 -4.19
N ARG A 293 -4.30 -8.28 -3.49
CA ARG A 293 -4.72 -9.64 -3.89
C ARG A 293 -6.25 -9.70 -3.91
N ALA A 294 -6.77 -10.54 -4.79
CA ALA A 294 -8.22 -10.67 -4.95
C ALA A 294 -8.81 -11.77 -4.06
N PHE A 295 -7.99 -12.71 -3.59
CA PHE A 295 -8.35 -13.65 -2.54
C PHE A 295 -7.14 -13.87 -1.64
N PHE A 296 -7.27 -13.56 -0.35
CA PHE A 296 -6.18 -13.59 0.62
C PHE A 296 -6.70 -13.77 2.04
N PRO A 297 -5.92 -14.35 2.95
CA PRO A 297 -6.30 -14.47 4.35
C PRO A 297 -5.86 -13.23 5.15
N ILE A 298 -6.62 -12.89 6.20
CA ILE A 298 -6.22 -11.96 7.27
C ILE A 298 -6.51 -12.61 8.63
N PRO A 299 -5.81 -12.23 9.70
CA PRO A 299 -6.16 -12.69 11.05
C PRO A 299 -7.65 -12.46 11.31
N ALA A 300 -8.30 -13.43 11.96
CA ALA A 300 -9.70 -13.30 12.32
C ALA A 300 -9.89 -12.08 13.24
N PRO A 301 -10.92 -11.24 13.01
CA PRO A 301 -11.26 -10.11 13.87
C PRO A 301 -11.91 -10.57 15.19
#